data_AF-A0A382IQL4-F1
#
_entry.id   AF-A0A382IQL4-F1
#
_cell.length_a   1.000
_cell.length_b   1.000
_cell.length_c   1.000
_cell.angle_alpha   90.00
_cell.angle_beta   90.00
_cell.angle_gamma   90.00
#
_symmetry.space_group_name_H-M   'P 1'
#
loop_
_entity.id
_entity.type
_entity.pdbx_description
1 polymer ?
#
loop_
_entity_poly.entity_id
_entity_poly.type
_entity_poly.pdbx_seq_one_letter_code
_entity_poly.pdbx_strand_id
1 'polypeptide(L)'
;ADHAAITRENGARRIDLTRPERSLILRKPARELDHEGGQKLRANSQSWNTVRDWIAAGTPLGDRGLRVSEIQVTPAEVLLSGAGKSAQLRITARFSDGHQRDVTAVAVFTSQDESVVTVSKSGWVKVHHPGLAAIMVRVMGQVTATRVLVPNAAASAGEYPKPRNFIDEKVFAQLRRLRIPVSAGASDHVFLRRVYLSLSGRLPTADEARAFLKKPDRDQLIDRLIGSEAFVDYWTLKFADLLLIDSKKLGLEPARAYRDWLHAQIARNTPMDQVARALLTAQGNFTANAPANFHRQKSDPRDMGEFVSQTLLGVRMACARCHNHPVDRWTQADYYRFAAHFAHTRVREGEVVLAE
;
A
#
# COMPACT_ATOMS: atom_id res chain seq x y z
N ALA A 1 2.26 14.73 -29.02
CA ALA A 1 3.67 14.79 -29.44
C ALA A 1 4.04 13.51 -30.19
N ASP A 2 3.90 12.33 -29.57
CA ASP A 2 4.39 11.05 -30.10
C ASP A 2 3.86 10.66 -31.49
N HIS A 3 2.56 10.83 -31.77
CA HIS A 3 2.00 10.50 -33.09
C HIS A 3 2.68 11.30 -34.22
N ALA A 4 2.85 12.62 -34.05
CA ALA A 4 3.51 13.46 -35.03
C ALA A 4 5.00 13.12 -35.16
N ALA A 5 5.66 12.81 -34.04
CA ALA A 5 7.05 12.37 -34.05
C ALA A 5 7.24 11.04 -34.81
N ILE A 6 6.31 10.12 -34.65
CA ILE A 6 6.37 8.81 -35.33
C ILE A 6 6.00 8.96 -36.82
N THR A 7 4.97 9.72 -37.15
CA THR A 7 4.38 9.74 -38.50
C THR A 7 4.91 10.84 -39.43
N ARG A 8 5.50 11.93 -38.92
CA ARG A 8 5.82 13.13 -39.73
C ARG A 8 7.26 13.60 -39.63
N GLU A 9 7.86 13.54 -38.45
CA GLU A 9 9.24 14.01 -38.25
C GLU A 9 10.27 13.29 -39.13
N ASN A 10 11.35 13.99 -39.48
CA ASN A 10 12.43 13.49 -40.30
C ASN A 10 11.94 12.87 -41.63
N GLY A 11 10.94 13.51 -42.25
CA GLY A 11 10.37 13.07 -43.53
C GLY A 11 9.63 11.73 -43.44
N ALA A 12 8.95 11.46 -42.31
CA ALA A 12 8.21 10.21 -42.06
C ALA A 12 9.04 8.91 -42.15
N ARG A 13 10.39 9.01 -42.14
CA ARG A 13 11.31 7.86 -42.32
C ARG A 13 11.15 6.69 -41.35
N ARG A 14 10.40 6.88 -40.26
CA ARG A 14 10.18 5.89 -39.21
C ARG A 14 9.15 4.82 -39.61
N ILE A 15 8.31 5.11 -40.61
CA ILE A 15 7.19 4.28 -41.04
C ILE A 15 7.27 4.06 -42.55
N ASP A 16 7.02 2.83 -43.00
CA ASP A 16 6.77 2.47 -44.40
C ASP A 16 5.30 2.03 -44.51
N LEU A 17 4.44 2.89 -45.07
CA LEU A 17 3.01 2.59 -45.24
C LEU A 17 2.75 1.53 -46.31
N THR A 18 3.68 1.33 -47.24
CA THR A 18 3.54 0.34 -48.32
C THR A 18 3.94 -1.06 -47.86
N ARG A 19 4.93 -1.13 -46.97
CA ARG A 19 5.47 -2.36 -46.37
C ARG A 19 5.62 -2.15 -44.86
N PRO A 20 4.53 -2.23 -44.08
CA PRO A 20 4.52 -1.94 -42.65
C PRO A 20 5.65 -2.59 -41.87
N GLU A 21 5.96 -3.86 -42.16
CA GLU A 21 7.05 -4.64 -41.55
C GLU A 21 8.45 -4.05 -41.76
N ARG A 22 8.66 -3.23 -42.80
CA ARG A 22 9.94 -2.55 -43.07
C ARG A 22 10.16 -1.29 -42.23
N SER A 23 9.14 -0.85 -41.50
CA SER A 23 9.19 0.37 -40.68
C SER A 23 10.27 0.31 -39.61
N LEU A 24 11.05 1.39 -39.46
CA LEU A 24 12.13 1.45 -38.47
C LEU A 24 11.64 1.26 -37.03
N ILE A 25 10.40 1.70 -36.75
CA ILE A 25 9.75 1.54 -35.43
C ILE A 25 9.44 0.07 -35.08
N LEU A 26 9.47 -0.84 -36.06
CA LEU A 26 9.36 -2.29 -35.85
C LEU A 26 10.74 -2.95 -35.85
N ARG A 27 11.55 -2.66 -36.87
CA ARG A 27 12.82 -3.35 -37.12
C ARG A 27 13.88 -3.07 -36.07
N LYS A 28 14.04 -1.81 -35.65
CA LYS A 28 15.02 -1.45 -34.62
C LYS A 28 14.72 -2.17 -33.30
N PRO A 29 13.56 -1.99 -32.65
CA PRO A 29 13.31 -2.66 -31.37
C PRO A 29 13.23 -4.19 -31.49
N ALA A 30 13.04 -4.76 -32.69
CA ALA A 30 13.16 -6.19 -32.99
C ALA A 30 14.60 -6.71 -33.15
N ARG A 31 15.59 -5.82 -33.23
CA ARG A 31 16.99 -6.11 -33.61
C ARG A 31 17.15 -6.70 -35.01
N GLU A 32 16.30 -6.28 -35.93
CA GLU A 32 16.43 -6.59 -37.37
C GLU A 32 17.28 -5.53 -38.11
N LEU A 33 17.76 -4.52 -37.37
CA LEU A 33 18.63 -3.46 -37.84
C LEU A 33 19.52 -2.97 -36.69
N ASP A 34 20.78 -2.70 -36.99
CA ASP A 34 21.76 -2.26 -36.00
C ASP A 34 21.38 -0.91 -35.38
N HIS A 35 21.37 -0.90 -34.05
CA HIS A 35 21.10 0.28 -33.24
C HIS A 35 21.50 -0.01 -31.78
N GLU A 36 21.70 1.04 -30.98
CA GLU A 36 22.21 0.93 -29.60
C GLU A 36 21.13 0.57 -28.56
N GLY A 37 19.84 0.63 -28.93
CA GLY A 37 18.71 0.56 -28.00
C GLY A 37 18.34 -0.82 -27.44
N GLY A 38 18.98 -1.90 -27.93
CA GLY A 38 18.67 -3.27 -27.52
C GLY A 38 17.30 -3.78 -27.99
N GLN A 39 16.97 -5.05 -27.70
CA GLN A 39 15.66 -5.59 -28.07
C GLN A 39 14.58 -5.07 -27.11
N LYS A 40 13.55 -4.41 -27.66
CA LYS A 40 12.38 -3.89 -26.91
C LYS A 40 11.05 -4.50 -27.37
N LEU A 41 10.98 -4.96 -28.61
CA LEU A 41 9.82 -5.66 -29.19
C LEU A 41 10.33 -6.93 -29.85
N ARG A 42 9.70 -8.08 -29.63
CA ARG A 42 10.06 -9.29 -30.38
C ARG A 42 9.33 -9.30 -31.72
N ALA A 43 10.03 -9.62 -32.81
CA ALA A 43 9.43 -9.81 -34.12
C ALA A 43 8.25 -10.79 -34.04
N ASN A 44 7.14 -10.48 -34.73
CA ASN A 44 5.89 -11.25 -34.74
C ASN A 44 5.19 -11.44 -33.38
N SER A 45 5.63 -10.75 -32.31
CA SER A 45 4.89 -10.71 -31.05
C SER A 45 3.56 -9.94 -31.22
N GLN A 46 2.62 -10.13 -30.30
CA GLN A 46 1.34 -9.42 -30.36
C GLN A 46 1.52 -7.88 -30.37
N SER A 47 2.43 -7.34 -29.56
CA SER A 47 2.73 -5.90 -29.56
C SER A 47 3.37 -5.44 -30.87
N TRP A 48 4.22 -6.28 -31.49
CA TRP A 48 4.81 -5.99 -32.79
C TRP A 48 3.74 -5.98 -33.89
N ASN A 49 2.86 -6.99 -33.91
CA ASN A 49 1.73 -7.07 -34.84
C ASN A 49 0.76 -5.89 -34.65
N THR A 50 0.51 -5.47 -33.41
CA THR A 50 -0.34 -4.31 -33.10
C THR A 50 0.21 -3.03 -33.75
N VAL A 51 1.52 -2.79 -33.65
CA VAL A 51 2.15 -1.62 -34.28
C VAL A 51 2.17 -1.77 -35.80
N ARG A 52 2.45 -2.96 -36.33
CA ARG A 52 2.38 -3.25 -37.77
C ARG A 52 0.98 -2.97 -38.33
N ASP A 53 -0.05 -3.47 -37.67
CA ASP A 53 -1.44 -3.35 -38.13
C ASP A 53 -1.93 -1.90 -38.02
N TRP A 54 -1.49 -1.17 -36.98
CA TRP A 54 -1.71 0.28 -36.89
C TRP A 54 -1.06 1.05 -38.05
N ILE A 55 0.16 0.66 -38.47
CA ILE A 55 0.82 1.23 -39.64
C ILE A 55 0.05 0.89 -40.92
N ALA A 56 -0.32 -0.38 -41.10
CA ALA A 56 -1.09 -0.87 -42.25
C ALA A 56 -2.44 -0.17 -42.39
N ALA A 57 -3.07 0.22 -41.28
CA ALA A 57 -4.31 0.99 -41.24
C ALA A 57 -4.15 2.49 -41.58
N GLY A 58 -2.95 2.92 -42.00
CA GLY A 58 -2.70 4.33 -42.32
C GLY A 58 -2.34 5.20 -41.11
N THR A 59 -1.90 4.59 -40.00
CA THR A 59 -1.46 5.29 -38.78
C THR A 59 -2.51 6.25 -38.18
N PRO A 60 -3.78 5.82 -38.03
CA PRO A 60 -4.84 6.70 -37.54
C PRO A 60 -4.47 7.26 -36.16
N LEU A 61 -4.74 8.55 -35.95
CA LEU A 61 -4.65 9.14 -34.63
C LEU A 61 -5.86 8.65 -33.82
N GLY A 62 -5.61 7.80 -32.84
CA GLY A 62 -6.67 7.28 -31.97
C GLY A 62 -7.33 8.37 -31.12
N ASP A 63 -8.50 8.04 -30.56
CA ASP A 63 -9.18 8.90 -29.59
C ASP A 63 -8.28 9.11 -28.35
N ARG A 64 -7.96 10.38 -28.09
CA ARG A 64 -7.14 10.78 -26.93
C ARG A 64 -7.89 10.62 -25.60
N GLY A 65 -9.21 10.50 -25.64
CA GLY A 65 -10.06 10.25 -24.48
C GLY A 65 -10.10 8.79 -24.04
N LEU A 66 -9.73 7.87 -24.94
CA LEU A 66 -9.78 6.43 -24.69
C LEU A 66 -8.73 6.01 -23.67
N ARG A 67 -9.18 5.62 -22.49
CA ARG A 67 -8.32 5.18 -21.38
C ARG A 67 -8.85 3.90 -20.76
N VAL A 68 -7.95 3.13 -20.15
CA VAL A 68 -8.37 2.00 -19.31
C VAL A 68 -8.95 2.56 -18.01
N SER A 69 -10.23 2.31 -17.78
CA SER A 69 -10.94 2.72 -16.57
C SER A 69 -10.74 1.74 -15.43
N GLU A 70 -10.60 0.44 -15.74
CA GLU A 70 -10.50 -0.63 -14.75
C GLU A 70 -9.78 -1.84 -15.36
N ILE A 71 -9.07 -2.60 -14.51
CA ILE A 71 -8.55 -3.92 -14.86
C ILE A 71 -9.05 -4.97 -13.88
N GLN A 72 -9.41 -6.14 -14.40
CA GLN A 72 -9.83 -7.29 -13.61
C GLN A 72 -8.87 -8.44 -13.85
N VAL A 73 -8.39 -9.05 -12.76
CA VAL A 73 -7.63 -10.30 -12.79
C VAL A 73 -8.57 -11.47 -12.53
N THR A 74 -8.52 -12.47 -13.39
CA THR A 74 -9.27 -13.72 -13.25
C THR A 74 -8.31 -14.92 -13.19
N PRO A 75 -8.43 -15.81 -12.20
CA PRO A 75 -9.35 -15.70 -11.07
C PRO A 75 -8.90 -14.62 -10.06
N ALA A 76 -9.86 -14.02 -9.34
CA ALA A 76 -9.59 -13.00 -8.32
C ALA A 76 -8.81 -13.57 -7.12
N GLU A 77 -8.91 -14.88 -6.92
CA GLU A 77 -8.12 -15.65 -5.97
C GLU A 77 -7.81 -17.02 -6.57
N VAL A 78 -6.58 -17.49 -6.41
CA VAL A 78 -6.12 -18.78 -6.90
C VAL A 78 -5.88 -19.70 -5.70
N LEU A 79 -6.51 -20.87 -5.68
CA LEU A 79 -6.21 -21.94 -4.73
C LEU A 79 -5.47 -23.06 -5.45
N LEU A 80 -4.21 -23.32 -5.09
CA LEU A 80 -3.39 -24.40 -5.65
C LEU A 80 -3.06 -25.42 -4.56
N SER A 81 -3.64 -26.62 -4.67
CA SER A 81 -3.34 -27.72 -3.75
C SER A 81 -2.31 -28.67 -4.35
N GLY A 82 -1.07 -28.62 -3.84
CA GLY A 82 0.02 -29.53 -4.21
C GLY A 82 1.11 -28.92 -5.10
N ALA A 83 2.35 -29.36 -4.91
CA ALA A 83 3.51 -28.92 -5.69
C ALA A 83 3.34 -29.27 -7.19
N GLY A 84 3.79 -28.38 -8.07
CA GLY A 84 3.71 -28.58 -9.53
C GLY A 84 2.34 -28.24 -10.16
N LYS A 85 1.32 -27.89 -9.38
CA LYS A 85 0.09 -27.30 -9.91
C LYS A 85 0.35 -25.87 -10.39
N SER A 86 -0.31 -25.50 -11.48
CA SER A 86 -0.25 -24.17 -12.07
C SER A 86 -1.65 -23.65 -12.34
N ALA A 87 -1.76 -22.33 -12.39
CA ALA A 87 -2.94 -21.63 -12.87
C ALA A 87 -2.50 -20.54 -13.84
N GLN A 88 -3.36 -20.24 -14.81
CA GLN A 88 -3.15 -19.09 -15.69
C GLN A 88 -4.01 -17.93 -15.22
N LEU A 89 -3.38 -16.76 -15.05
CA LEU A 89 -4.07 -15.50 -14.82
C LEU A 89 -4.45 -14.88 -16.15
N ARG A 90 -5.69 -14.38 -16.23
CA ARG A 90 -6.19 -13.56 -17.34
C ARG A 90 -6.50 -12.16 -16.86
N ILE A 91 -6.06 -11.16 -17.61
CA ILE A 91 -6.30 -9.75 -17.31
C ILE A 91 -7.24 -9.17 -18.36
N THR A 92 -8.37 -8.65 -17.91
CA THR A 92 -9.34 -7.97 -18.76
C THR A 92 -9.35 -6.48 -18.41
N ALA A 93 -9.13 -5.63 -19.39
CA ALA A 93 -9.24 -4.18 -19.25
C ALA A 93 -10.61 -3.71 -19.74
N ARG A 94 -11.26 -2.85 -18.95
CA ARG A 94 -12.42 -2.06 -19.38
C ARG A 94 -11.93 -0.68 -19.80
N PHE A 95 -12.36 -0.22 -20.96
CA PHE A 95 -12.05 1.08 -21.51
C PHE A 95 -13.17 2.08 -21.21
N SER A 96 -12.85 3.38 -21.29
CA SER A 96 -13.77 4.48 -21.02
C SER A 96 -14.96 4.57 -21.96
N ASP A 97 -14.91 3.90 -23.11
CA ASP A 97 -16.01 3.74 -24.07
C ASP A 97 -16.89 2.51 -23.77
N GLY A 98 -16.61 1.78 -22.68
CA GLY A 98 -17.34 0.60 -22.25
C GLY A 98 -16.83 -0.71 -22.84
N HIS A 99 -15.95 -0.68 -23.86
CA HIS A 99 -15.39 -1.90 -24.44
C HIS A 99 -14.47 -2.62 -23.45
N GLN A 100 -14.38 -3.94 -23.59
CA GLN A 100 -13.48 -4.78 -22.81
C GLN A 100 -12.52 -5.54 -23.72
N ARG A 101 -11.27 -5.71 -23.29
CA ARG A 101 -10.26 -6.50 -24.02
C ARG A 101 -9.40 -7.32 -23.08
N ASP A 102 -8.99 -8.50 -23.53
CA ASP A 102 -7.92 -9.26 -22.89
C ASP A 102 -6.59 -8.52 -23.11
N VAL A 103 -5.93 -8.16 -22.02
CA VAL A 103 -4.65 -7.45 -22.01
C VAL A 103 -3.56 -8.26 -21.30
N THR A 104 -3.78 -9.57 -21.09
CA THR A 104 -2.86 -10.49 -20.40
C THR A 104 -1.45 -10.44 -21.01
N ALA A 105 -1.36 -10.40 -22.35
CA ALA A 105 -0.09 -10.43 -23.06
C ALA A 105 0.79 -9.19 -22.85
N VAL A 106 0.20 -8.07 -22.43
CA VAL A 106 0.90 -6.80 -22.17
C VAL A 106 0.90 -6.43 -20.69
N ALA A 107 0.36 -7.30 -19.83
CA ALA A 107 0.39 -7.12 -18.40
C ALA A 107 1.75 -7.49 -17.81
N VAL A 108 2.16 -6.74 -16.79
CA VAL A 108 3.35 -7.02 -16.00
C VAL A 108 2.90 -7.65 -14.68
N PHE A 109 3.33 -8.89 -14.46
CA PHE A 109 3.08 -9.64 -13.23
C PHE A 109 4.30 -9.58 -12.30
N THR A 110 4.06 -9.49 -11.00
CA THR A 110 5.13 -9.50 -9.98
C THR A 110 4.64 -10.22 -8.73
N SER A 111 5.32 -11.31 -8.35
CA SER A 111 5.04 -11.98 -7.07
C SER A 111 5.63 -11.16 -5.93
N GLN A 112 4.87 -11.00 -4.84
CA GLN A 112 5.36 -10.37 -3.61
C GLN A 112 6.13 -11.36 -2.72
N ASP A 113 6.02 -12.66 -3.00
CA ASP A 113 6.76 -13.71 -2.32
C ASP A 113 7.08 -14.84 -3.31
N GLU A 114 8.26 -14.76 -3.91
CA GLU A 114 8.75 -15.75 -4.87
C GLU A 114 9.12 -17.09 -4.23
N SER A 115 9.29 -17.13 -2.90
CA SER A 115 9.50 -18.40 -2.18
C SER A 115 8.24 -19.26 -2.18
N VAL A 116 7.05 -18.65 -2.24
CA VAL A 116 5.77 -19.37 -2.31
C VAL A 116 5.40 -19.62 -3.77
N VAL A 117 5.34 -18.58 -4.61
CA VAL A 117 4.94 -18.69 -6.02
C VAL A 117 5.72 -17.75 -6.94
N THR A 118 6.01 -18.21 -8.15
CA THR A 118 6.46 -17.34 -9.25
C THR A 118 5.39 -17.22 -10.33
N VAL A 119 5.48 -16.18 -11.14
CA VAL A 119 4.55 -15.90 -12.24
C VAL A 119 5.32 -15.55 -13.52
N SER A 120 4.96 -16.19 -14.63
CA SER A 120 5.58 -15.93 -15.93
C SER A 120 5.06 -14.62 -16.55
N LYS A 121 5.76 -14.14 -17.59
CA LYS A 121 5.29 -13.00 -18.40
C LYS A 121 3.93 -13.23 -19.09
N SER A 122 3.53 -14.49 -19.27
CA SER A 122 2.23 -14.88 -19.86
C SER A 122 1.16 -15.19 -18.80
N GLY A 123 1.41 -14.86 -17.53
CA GLY A 123 0.45 -15.03 -16.45
C GLY A 123 0.37 -16.44 -15.87
N TRP A 124 1.33 -17.33 -16.18
CA TRP A 124 1.35 -18.68 -15.59
C TRP A 124 1.98 -18.67 -14.21
N VAL A 125 1.21 -19.08 -13.21
CA VAL A 125 1.63 -19.21 -11.82
C VAL A 125 2.23 -20.59 -11.59
N LYS A 126 3.40 -20.64 -10.95
CA LYS A 126 4.08 -21.87 -10.51
C LYS A 126 4.28 -21.83 -9.00
N VAL A 127 3.91 -22.91 -8.32
CA VAL A 127 4.06 -23.09 -6.87
C VAL A 127 5.43 -23.67 -6.53
N HIS A 128 6.06 -23.15 -5.47
CA HIS A 128 7.30 -23.66 -4.87
C HIS A 128 7.06 -24.19 -3.45
N HIS A 129 6.46 -23.38 -2.57
CA HIS A 129 6.19 -23.73 -1.17
C HIS A 129 4.75 -23.40 -0.75
N PRO A 130 4.20 -24.06 0.29
CA PRO A 130 2.95 -23.64 0.92
C PRO A 130 3.03 -22.22 1.49
N GLY A 131 1.92 -21.49 1.42
CA GLY A 131 1.84 -20.13 1.91
C GLY A 131 0.76 -19.30 1.22
N LEU A 132 0.78 -18.00 1.48
CA LEU A 132 -0.06 -17.01 0.82
C LEU A 132 0.84 -15.97 0.17
N ALA A 133 0.71 -15.81 -1.15
CA ALA A 133 1.42 -14.79 -1.91
C ALA A 133 0.44 -13.90 -2.68
N ALA A 134 0.75 -12.61 -2.77
CA ALA A 134 0.06 -11.71 -3.68
C ALA A 134 0.82 -11.62 -5.00
N ILE A 135 0.11 -11.70 -6.12
CA ILE A 135 0.63 -11.36 -7.44
C ILE A 135 0.07 -10.00 -7.82
N MET A 136 0.95 -9.01 -7.88
CA MET A 136 0.66 -7.68 -8.39
C MET A 136 0.63 -7.71 -9.91
N VAL A 137 -0.39 -7.07 -10.49
CA VAL A 137 -0.61 -6.98 -11.94
C VAL A 137 -0.67 -5.52 -12.32
N ARG A 138 0.10 -5.14 -13.34
CA ARG A 138 0.17 -3.77 -13.84
C ARG A 138 0.00 -3.74 -15.34
N VAL A 139 -0.90 -2.91 -15.83
CA VAL A 139 -1.11 -2.72 -17.27
C VAL A 139 -1.76 -1.37 -17.53
N MET A 140 -1.24 -0.62 -18.51
CA MET A 140 -1.80 0.66 -18.95
C MET A 140 -2.08 1.66 -17.80
N GLY A 141 -1.17 1.73 -16.82
CA GLY A 141 -1.27 2.65 -15.68
C GLY A 141 -2.20 2.19 -14.55
N GLN A 142 -2.86 1.04 -14.70
CA GLN A 142 -3.70 0.43 -13.69
C GLN A 142 -2.95 -0.65 -12.91
N VAL A 143 -3.31 -0.81 -11.64
CA VAL A 143 -2.72 -1.80 -10.73
C VAL A 143 -3.84 -2.60 -10.07
N THR A 144 -3.70 -3.92 -10.05
CA THR A 144 -4.58 -4.82 -9.28
C THR A 144 -3.74 -5.95 -8.68
N ALA A 145 -4.34 -6.78 -7.84
CA ALA A 145 -3.69 -7.92 -7.25
C ALA A 145 -4.63 -9.12 -7.21
N THR A 146 -4.06 -10.32 -7.37
CA THR A 146 -4.71 -11.58 -7.04
C THR A 146 -3.92 -12.26 -5.93
N ARG A 147 -4.61 -13.02 -5.08
CA ARG A 147 -3.97 -13.82 -4.03
C ARG A 147 -3.86 -15.26 -4.48
N VAL A 148 -2.68 -15.83 -4.32
CA VAL A 148 -2.43 -17.25 -4.52
C VAL A 148 -2.26 -17.90 -3.16
N LEU A 149 -3.19 -18.81 -2.86
CA LEU A 149 -3.21 -19.60 -1.65
C LEU A 149 -2.70 -21.00 -1.95
N VAL A 150 -1.67 -21.42 -1.24
CA VAL A 150 -1.08 -22.77 -1.33
C VAL A 150 -1.17 -23.42 0.05
N PRO A 151 -2.16 -24.29 0.30
CA PRO A 151 -2.32 -24.92 1.61
C PRO A 151 -1.16 -25.86 1.95
N ASN A 152 -0.86 -26.01 3.24
CA ASN A 152 0.08 -27.02 3.73
C ASN A 152 -0.47 -28.44 3.51
N ALA A 153 0.35 -29.32 2.92
CA ALA A 153 -0.05 -30.69 2.62
C ALA A 153 -0.09 -31.59 3.88
N ALA A 154 0.84 -31.39 4.82
CA ALA A 154 1.10 -32.31 5.93
C ALA A 154 0.38 -31.95 7.24
N ALA A 155 -0.19 -30.75 7.36
CA ALA A 155 -0.85 -30.32 8.58
C ALA A 155 -2.36 -30.56 8.46
N SER A 156 -2.93 -31.32 9.40
CA SER A 156 -4.36 -31.20 9.68
C SER A 156 -4.59 -29.78 10.19
N ALA A 157 -5.67 -29.16 9.71
CA ALA A 157 -6.23 -27.99 10.37
C ALA A 157 -6.60 -28.44 11.79
N GLY A 158 -5.69 -28.27 12.76
CA GLY A 158 -5.90 -28.66 14.15
C GLY A 158 -7.14 -27.98 14.72
N GLU A 159 -7.64 -28.43 15.87
CA GLU A 159 -8.75 -27.74 16.52
C GLU A 159 -8.37 -26.28 16.80
N TYR A 160 -9.10 -25.35 16.19
CA TYR A 160 -8.93 -23.93 16.43
C TYR A 160 -9.64 -23.59 17.74
N PRO A 161 -9.00 -22.86 18.66
CA PRO A 161 -9.69 -22.42 19.86
C PRO A 161 -10.89 -21.53 19.48
N LYS A 162 -11.84 -21.40 20.39
CA LYS A 162 -12.96 -20.47 20.23
C LYS A 162 -12.38 -19.04 20.04
N PRO A 163 -12.73 -18.34 18.94
CA PRO A 163 -12.32 -16.94 18.76
C PRO A 163 -12.74 -16.09 19.95
N ARG A 164 -11.84 -15.22 20.43
CA ARG A 164 -12.18 -14.27 21.51
C ARG A 164 -12.78 -12.97 20.97
N ASN A 165 -12.47 -12.63 19.72
CA ASN A 165 -12.95 -11.43 19.04
C ASN A 165 -12.96 -11.62 17.51
N PHE A 166 -13.41 -10.60 16.79
CA PHE A 166 -13.49 -10.62 15.32
C PHE A 166 -12.12 -10.76 14.63
N ILE A 167 -11.02 -10.36 15.26
CA ILE A 167 -9.66 -10.50 14.71
C ILE A 167 -9.30 -11.98 14.67
N ASP A 168 -9.50 -12.70 15.79
CA ASP A 168 -9.29 -14.14 15.87
C ASP A 168 -10.13 -14.88 14.83
N GLU A 169 -11.38 -14.47 14.60
CA GLU A 169 -12.22 -15.06 13.55
C GLU A 169 -11.57 -14.96 12.16
N LYS A 170 -11.06 -13.77 11.79
CA LYS A 170 -10.40 -13.55 10.49
C LYS A 170 -9.08 -14.32 10.41
N VAL A 171 -8.27 -14.30 11.47
CA VAL A 171 -6.99 -15.03 11.53
C VAL A 171 -7.23 -16.53 11.43
N PHE A 172 -8.13 -17.11 12.21
CA PHE A 172 -8.42 -18.54 12.20
C PHE A 172 -9.09 -18.99 10.89
N ALA A 173 -9.92 -18.15 10.28
CA ALA A 173 -10.43 -18.43 8.93
C ALA A 173 -9.27 -18.56 7.93
N GLN A 174 -8.31 -17.64 7.97
CA GLN A 174 -7.17 -17.68 7.05
C GLN A 174 -6.22 -18.87 7.32
N LEU A 175 -5.91 -19.14 8.59
CA LEU A 175 -5.10 -20.28 8.99
C LEU A 175 -5.75 -21.62 8.58
N ARG A 176 -7.07 -21.76 8.71
CA ARG A 176 -7.83 -22.94 8.23
C ARG A 176 -7.65 -23.17 6.74
N ARG A 177 -7.78 -22.12 5.94
CA ARG A 177 -7.60 -22.19 4.48
C ARG A 177 -6.18 -22.60 4.10
N LEU A 178 -5.19 -22.16 4.86
CA LEU A 178 -3.77 -22.52 4.68
C LEU A 178 -3.40 -23.87 5.34
N ARG A 179 -4.34 -24.48 6.08
CA ARG A 179 -4.09 -25.68 6.91
C ARG A 179 -2.92 -25.47 7.88
N ILE A 180 -2.84 -24.30 8.49
CA ILE A 180 -1.81 -23.97 9.49
C ILE A 180 -2.44 -24.15 10.89
N PRO A 181 -1.87 -24.99 11.76
CA PRO A 181 -2.33 -25.12 13.14
C PRO A 181 -2.03 -23.84 13.92
N VAL A 182 -2.87 -23.51 14.89
CA VAL A 182 -2.62 -22.37 15.79
C VAL A 182 -1.51 -22.74 16.76
N SER A 183 -0.59 -21.80 17.02
CA SER A 183 0.44 -21.98 18.04
C SER A 183 -0.19 -22.13 19.42
N ALA A 184 0.42 -22.95 20.28
CA ALA A 184 0.00 -23.06 21.67
C ALA A 184 0.02 -21.69 22.37
N GLY A 185 -0.91 -21.48 23.30
CA GLY A 185 -0.93 -20.28 24.12
C GLY A 185 0.37 -20.11 24.90
N ALA A 186 0.82 -18.86 25.05
CA ALA A 186 1.98 -18.57 25.88
C ALA A 186 1.74 -19.00 27.34
N SER A 187 2.78 -19.47 28.02
CA SER A 187 2.79 -19.67 29.47
C SER A 187 2.53 -18.35 30.21
N ASP A 188 2.08 -18.41 31.46
CA ASP A 188 1.74 -17.21 32.23
C ASP A 188 2.93 -16.27 32.45
N HIS A 189 4.13 -16.79 32.66
CA HIS A 189 5.33 -15.96 32.80
C HIS A 189 5.72 -15.25 31.48
N VAL A 190 5.56 -15.93 30.32
CA VAL A 190 5.81 -15.32 29.01
C VAL A 190 4.74 -14.28 28.70
N PHE A 191 3.47 -14.59 28.96
CA PHE A 191 2.35 -13.67 28.80
C PHE A 191 2.56 -12.41 29.64
N LEU A 192 2.84 -12.59 30.94
CA LEU A 192 3.05 -11.50 31.89
C LEU A 192 4.15 -10.53 31.42
N ARG A 193 5.32 -11.05 31.02
CA ARG A 193 6.40 -10.21 30.50
C ARG A 193 5.97 -9.46 29.23
N ARG A 194 5.32 -10.14 28.28
CA ARG A 194 4.92 -9.54 27.00
C ARG A 194 3.86 -8.46 27.18
N VAL A 195 2.86 -8.69 28.02
CA VAL A 195 1.74 -7.75 28.20
C VAL A 195 2.21 -6.46 28.89
N TYR A 196 3.06 -6.56 29.92
CA TYR A 196 3.67 -5.39 30.56
C TYR A 196 4.52 -4.57 29.58
N LEU A 197 5.41 -5.21 28.83
CA LEU A 197 6.24 -4.49 27.85
C LEU A 197 5.41 -3.84 26.75
N SER A 198 4.35 -4.51 26.29
CA SER A 198 3.52 -4.02 25.18
C SER A 198 2.59 -2.89 25.60
N LEU A 199 2.01 -2.98 26.81
CA LEU A 199 0.99 -2.02 27.26
C LEU A 199 1.57 -0.87 28.07
N SER A 200 2.62 -1.09 28.87
CA SER A 200 3.17 -0.08 29.78
C SER A 200 4.66 0.21 29.59
N GLY A 201 5.31 -0.41 28.61
CA GLY A 201 6.71 -0.15 28.28
C GLY A 201 7.74 -0.58 29.33
N ARG A 202 7.31 -1.27 30.39
CA ARG A 202 8.17 -1.72 31.50
C ARG A 202 8.03 -3.21 31.75
N LEU A 203 8.88 -3.75 32.63
CA LEU A 203 8.70 -5.08 33.19
C LEU A 203 7.76 -5.05 34.40
N PRO A 204 7.09 -6.17 34.74
CA PRO A 204 6.43 -6.30 36.04
C PRO A 204 7.47 -6.23 37.16
N THR A 205 7.10 -5.65 38.28
CA THR A 205 7.85 -5.77 39.53
C THR A 205 7.76 -7.20 40.06
N ALA A 206 8.67 -7.56 40.98
CA ALA A 206 8.67 -8.89 41.59
C ALA A 206 7.35 -9.19 42.34
N ASP A 207 6.75 -8.19 42.98
CA ASP A 207 5.46 -8.34 43.68
C ASP A 207 4.29 -8.50 42.73
N GLU A 208 4.21 -7.69 41.66
CA GLU A 208 3.20 -7.85 40.62
C GLU A 208 3.26 -9.24 39.98
N ALA A 209 4.47 -9.74 39.71
CA ALA A 209 4.67 -11.06 39.13
C ALA A 209 4.24 -12.19 40.09
N ARG A 210 4.65 -12.13 41.36
CA ARG A 210 4.23 -13.10 42.39
C ARG A 210 2.71 -13.10 42.57
N ALA A 211 2.10 -11.92 42.61
CA ALA A 211 0.66 -11.78 42.77
C ALA A 211 -0.11 -12.40 41.59
N PHE A 212 0.30 -12.09 40.36
CA PHE A 212 -0.33 -12.64 39.16
C PHE A 212 -0.14 -14.16 39.07
N LEU A 213 1.08 -14.67 39.28
CA LEU A 213 1.38 -16.10 39.12
C LEU A 213 0.69 -16.98 40.18
N LYS A 214 0.29 -16.41 41.33
CA LYS A 214 -0.47 -17.13 42.36
C LYS A 214 -1.89 -17.45 41.90
N LYS A 215 -2.53 -16.54 41.16
CA LYS A 215 -3.89 -16.70 40.62
C LYS A 215 -4.01 -15.94 39.30
N PRO A 216 -3.55 -16.53 38.17
CA PRO A 216 -3.51 -15.85 36.90
C PRO A 216 -4.91 -15.49 36.40
N ASP A 217 -5.15 -14.20 36.20
CA ASP A 217 -6.31 -13.66 35.49
C ASP A 217 -5.81 -12.70 34.42
N ARG A 218 -5.76 -13.19 33.18
CA ARG A 218 -5.15 -12.47 32.05
C ARG A 218 -5.98 -11.25 31.65
N ASP A 219 -7.31 -11.36 31.71
CA ASP A 219 -8.20 -10.31 31.25
C ASP A 219 -8.21 -9.17 32.26
N GLN A 220 -8.32 -9.48 33.55
CA GLN A 220 -8.22 -8.48 34.60
C GLN A 220 -6.85 -7.77 34.60
N LEU A 221 -5.77 -8.49 34.31
CA LEU A 221 -4.46 -7.86 34.19
C LEU A 221 -4.38 -6.90 32.99
N ILE A 222 -4.93 -7.29 31.83
CA ILE A 222 -4.97 -6.44 30.64
C ILE A 222 -5.76 -5.16 30.94
N ASP A 223 -6.96 -5.26 31.52
CA ASP A 223 -7.80 -4.11 31.85
C ASP A 223 -7.10 -3.17 32.83
N ARG A 224 -6.43 -3.73 33.86
CA ARG A 224 -5.64 -2.94 34.82
C ARG A 224 -4.48 -2.21 34.15
N LEU A 225 -3.78 -2.85 33.22
CA LEU A 225 -2.67 -2.23 32.51
C LEU A 225 -3.15 -1.12 31.58
N ILE A 226 -4.20 -1.36 30.79
CA ILE A 226 -4.80 -0.35 29.90
C ILE A 226 -5.28 0.86 30.70
N GLY A 227 -5.87 0.65 31.88
CA GLY A 227 -6.32 1.72 32.77
C GLY A 227 -5.23 2.39 33.60
N SER A 228 -3.95 2.06 33.40
CA SER A 228 -2.85 2.58 34.23
C SER A 228 -2.22 3.85 33.65
N GLU A 229 -1.68 4.70 34.53
CA GLU A 229 -0.87 5.86 34.13
C GLU A 229 0.30 5.47 33.23
N ALA A 230 0.96 4.33 33.53
CA ALA A 230 2.06 3.82 32.74
C ALA A 230 1.66 3.47 31.29
N PHE A 231 0.41 3.04 31.06
CA PHE A 231 -0.10 2.87 29.70
C PHE A 231 -0.26 4.22 29.01
N VAL A 232 -0.87 5.19 29.68
CA VAL A 232 -1.05 6.53 29.12
C VAL A 232 0.28 7.16 28.74
N ASP A 233 1.27 7.10 29.63
CA ASP A 233 2.62 7.65 29.38
C ASP A 233 3.32 6.95 28.22
N TYR A 234 3.30 5.62 28.21
CA TYR A 234 3.97 4.84 27.18
C TYR A 234 3.35 5.06 25.80
N TRP A 235 2.03 5.05 25.69
CA TRP A 235 1.35 5.27 24.42
C TRP A 235 1.38 6.74 23.99
N THR A 236 1.38 7.69 24.93
CA THR A 236 1.67 9.09 24.61
C THR A 236 3.04 9.23 23.97
N LEU A 237 4.08 8.57 24.49
CA LEU A 237 5.40 8.56 23.87
C LEU A 237 5.37 7.99 22.45
N LYS A 238 4.69 6.85 22.24
CA LYS A 238 4.57 6.22 20.91
C LYS A 238 3.87 7.11 19.90
N PHE A 239 2.76 7.73 20.28
CA PHE A 239 2.04 8.63 19.40
C PHE A 239 2.74 9.97 19.21
N ALA A 240 3.45 10.48 20.23
CA ALA A 240 4.24 11.70 20.12
C ALA A 240 5.39 11.53 19.12
N ASP A 241 6.05 10.37 19.11
CA ASP A 241 7.07 10.00 18.12
C ASP A 241 6.46 9.94 16.72
N LEU A 242 5.33 9.23 16.56
CA LEU A 242 4.60 9.16 15.28
C LEU A 242 4.17 10.55 14.76
N LEU A 243 3.75 11.44 15.66
CA LEU A 243 3.31 12.81 15.35
C LEU A 243 4.47 13.82 15.29
N LEU A 244 5.71 13.37 15.45
CA LEU A 244 6.96 14.15 15.41
C LEU A 244 6.97 15.33 16.40
N ILE A 245 6.44 15.14 17.62
CA ILE A 245 6.43 16.19 18.65
C ILE A 245 7.87 16.42 19.15
N ASP A 246 8.52 17.46 18.63
CA ASP A 246 9.89 17.82 18.95
C ASP A 246 9.99 19.27 19.44
N SER A 247 10.47 19.44 20.67
CA SER A 247 10.71 20.74 21.30
C SER A 247 11.74 21.61 20.57
N LYS A 248 12.73 21.01 19.89
CA LYS A 248 13.73 21.78 19.13
C LYS A 248 13.11 22.47 17.92
N LYS A 249 12.08 21.85 17.35
CA LYS A 249 11.38 22.36 16.17
C LYS A 249 10.17 23.23 16.54
N LEU A 250 9.38 22.79 17.51
CA LEU A 250 8.12 23.45 17.87
C LEU A 250 8.32 24.57 18.91
N GLY A 251 9.44 24.57 19.63
CA GLY A 251 9.64 25.33 20.87
C GLY A 251 9.18 24.52 22.08
N LEU A 252 9.78 24.79 23.24
CA LEU A 252 9.55 24.02 24.47
C LEU A 252 8.08 24.07 24.91
N GLU A 253 7.52 25.26 25.07
CA GLU A 253 6.13 25.45 25.53
C GLU A 253 5.09 24.86 24.55
N PRO A 254 5.12 25.15 23.23
CA PRO A 254 4.19 24.52 22.28
C PRO A 254 4.31 22.99 22.22
N ALA A 255 5.52 22.43 22.25
CA ALA A 255 5.72 20.99 22.25
C ALA A 255 5.14 20.34 23.52
N ARG A 256 5.33 20.98 24.67
CA ARG A 256 4.76 20.52 25.94
C ARG A 256 3.24 20.55 25.90
N ALA A 257 2.64 21.67 25.51
CA ALA A 257 1.19 21.80 25.39
C ALA A 257 0.60 20.75 24.43
N TYR A 258 1.27 20.47 23.31
CA TYR A 258 0.82 19.48 22.34
C TYR A 258 0.92 18.04 22.87
N ARG A 259 2.02 17.70 23.55
CA ARG A 259 2.18 16.42 24.24
C ARG A 259 1.14 16.24 25.34
N ASP A 260 0.89 17.28 26.14
CA ASP A 260 -0.07 17.22 27.26
C ASP A 260 -1.51 17.08 26.73
N TRP A 261 -1.84 17.74 25.62
CA TRP A 261 -3.10 17.49 24.92
C TRP A 261 -3.22 16.04 24.46
N LEU A 262 -2.17 15.48 23.84
CA LEU A 262 -2.16 14.10 23.35
C LEU A 262 -2.32 13.11 24.52
N HIS A 263 -1.58 13.32 25.61
CA HIS A 263 -1.69 12.55 26.84
C HIS A 263 -3.12 12.52 27.35
N ALA A 264 -3.79 13.67 27.40
CA ALA A 264 -5.20 13.75 27.78
C ALA A 264 -6.14 13.01 26.81
N GLN A 265 -5.84 12.97 25.50
CA GLN A 265 -6.64 12.18 24.55
C GLN A 265 -6.51 10.68 24.82
N ILE A 266 -5.29 10.20 25.07
CA ILE A 266 -5.01 8.78 25.38
C ILE A 266 -5.64 8.40 26.72
N ALA A 267 -5.49 9.23 27.76
CA ALA A 267 -6.08 9.00 29.08
C ALA A 267 -7.61 8.87 29.04
N ARG A 268 -8.27 9.66 28.19
CA ARG A 268 -9.73 9.60 27.97
C ARG A 268 -10.16 8.47 27.05
N ASN A 269 -9.24 7.70 26.48
CA ASN A 269 -9.51 6.71 25.44
C ASN A 269 -10.33 7.32 24.28
N THR A 270 -9.89 8.49 23.82
CA THR A 270 -10.59 9.25 22.77
C THR A 270 -10.54 8.47 21.45
N PRO A 271 -11.67 8.29 20.73
CA PRO A 271 -11.67 7.62 19.44
C PRO A 271 -10.69 8.25 18.44
N MET A 272 -9.92 7.41 17.73
CA MET A 272 -8.85 7.89 16.85
C MET A 272 -9.34 8.75 15.69
N ASP A 273 -10.58 8.58 15.23
CA ASP A 273 -11.22 9.45 14.25
C ASP A 273 -11.45 10.87 14.78
N GLN A 274 -11.76 11.01 16.08
CA GLN A 274 -11.89 12.31 16.74
C GLN A 274 -10.52 12.95 16.96
N VAL A 275 -9.49 12.18 17.34
CA VAL A 275 -8.11 12.66 17.42
C VAL A 275 -7.64 13.16 16.05
N ALA A 276 -7.81 12.36 15.00
CA ALA A 276 -7.44 12.72 13.63
C ALA A 276 -8.17 13.98 13.15
N ARG A 277 -9.48 14.07 13.40
CA ARG A 277 -10.27 15.26 13.10
C ARG A 277 -9.74 16.48 13.82
N ALA A 278 -9.51 16.38 15.13
CA ALA A 278 -9.00 17.48 15.94
C ALA A 278 -7.65 17.98 15.41
N LEU A 279 -6.74 17.08 15.02
CA LEU A 279 -5.45 17.44 14.42
C LEU A 279 -5.61 18.15 13.07
N LEU A 280 -6.42 17.58 12.17
CA LEU A 280 -6.58 18.08 10.80
C LEU A 280 -7.29 19.43 10.76
N THR A 281 -8.27 19.67 11.65
CA THR A 281 -9.06 20.90 11.68
C THR A 281 -8.55 21.94 12.68
N ALA A 282 -7.41 21.70 13.33
CA ALA A 282 -6.89 22.62 14.34
C ALA A 282 -6.39 23.93 13.74
N GLN A 283 -6.71 25.03 14.42
CA GLN A 283 -6.35 26.40 14.07
C GLN A 283 -6.25 27.26 15.33
N GLY A 284 -5.60 28.42 15.23
CA GLY A 284 -5.31 29.32 16.33
C GLY A 284 -3.97 29.07 17.01
N ASN A 285 -3.81 29.63 18.21
CA ASN A 285 -2.58 29.65 18.98
C ASN A 285 -2.02 28.26 19.33
N PHE A 286 -0.70 28.11 19.24
CA PHE A 286 0.00 26.84 19.45
C PHE A 286 -0.05 26.29 20.89
N THR A 287 -0.46 27.08 21.87
CA THR A 287 -0.62 26.64 23.27
C THR A 287 -2.08 26.58 23.68
N ALA A 288 -2.89 27.58 23.30
CA ALA A 288 -4.32 27.60 23.61
C ALA A 288 -5.10 26.51 22.84
N ASN A 289 -4.72 26.24 21.58
CA ASN A 289 -5.23 25.11 20.80
C ASN A 289 -4.05 24.25 20.33
N ALA A 290 -3.43 23.53 21.27
CA ALA A 290 -2.20 22.80 21.05
C ALA A 290 -2.15 21.83 19.84
N PRO A 291 -3.26 21.17 19.43
CA PRO A 291 -3.34 20.41 18.17
C PRO A 291 -2.93 21.18 16.91
N ALA A 292 -3.00 22.52 16.91
CA ALA A 292 -2.58 23.35 15.79
C ALA A 292 -1.10 23.13 15.44
N ASN A 293 -0.27 22.68 16.38
CA ASN A 293 1.12 22.31 16.10
C ASN A 293 1.27 21.19 15.07
N PHE A 294 0.24 20.38 14.83
CA PHE A 294 0.25 19.34 13.79
C PHE A 294 0.61 19.91 12.41
N HIS A 295 0.07 21.08 12.06
CA HIS A 295 0.33 21.75 10.78
C HIS A 295 1.72 22.39 10.69
N ARG A 296 2.45 22.50 11.81
CA ARG A 296 3.84 22.96 11.83
C ARG A 296 4.84 21.86 11.50
N GLN A 297 4.37 20.62 11.31
CA GLN A 297 5.27 19.51 11.05
C GLN A 297 5.89 19.56 9.66
N LYS A 298 5.19 20.11 8.67
CA LYS A 298 5.70 20.28 7.32
C LYS A 298 5.19 21.61 6.77
N SER A 299 6.08 22.42 6.24
CA SER A 299 5.72 23.70 5.60
C SER A 299 5.35 23.53 4.13
N ASP A 300 5.94 22.55 3.43
CA ASP A 300 5.57 22.21 2.06
C ASP A 300 4.26 21.38 2.08
N PRO A 301 3.20 21.81 1.37
CA PRO A 301 1.93 21.07 1.34
C PRO A 301 2.04 19.63 0.84
N ARG A 302 3.02 19.34 -0.03
CA ARG A 302 3.27 17.99 -0.53
C ARG A 302 3.84 17.10 0.56
N ASP A 303 4.82 17.61 1.30
CA ASP A 303 5.42 16.87 2.41
C ASP A 303 4.40 16.71 3.56
N MET A 304 3.51 17.69 3.76
CA MET A 304 2.40 17.58 4.72
C MET A 304 1.39 16.51 4.29
N GLY A 305 1.02 16.47 3.01
CA GLY A 305 0.19 15.41 2.45
C GLY A 305 0.82 14.03 2.63
N GLU A 306 2.11 13.88 2.35
CA GLU A 306 2.82 12.61 2.59
C GLU A 306 2.81 12.21 4.07
N PHE A 307 3.06 13.16 4.97
CA PHE A 307 3.03 12.94 6.41
C PHE A 307 1.65 12.48 6.90
N VAL A 308 0.57 13.15 6.47
CA VAL A 308 -0.81 12.79 6.83
C VAL A 308 -1.18 11.42 6.27
N SER A 309 -0.86 11.18 4.99
CA SER A 309 -1.13 9.90 4.32
C SER A 309 -0.49 8.74 5.08
N GLN A 310 0.78 8.88 5.47
CA GLN A 310 1.49 7.81 6.16
C GLN A 310 1.02 7.65 7.62
N THR A 311 0.80 8.76 8.31
CA THR A 311 0.55 8.76 9.77
C THR A 311 -0.89 8.42 10.12
N LEU A 312 -1.86 8.92 9.36
CA LEU A 312 -3.28 8.77 9.67
C LEU A 312 -3.99 7.75 8.78
N LEU A 313 -3.54 7.55 7.54
CA LEU A 313 -4.18 6.62 6.59
C LEU A 313 -3.42 5.30 6.43
N GLY A 314 -2.16 5.23 6.89
CA GLY A 314 -1.28 4.07 6.66
C GLY A 314 -0.92 3.87 5.19
N VAL A 315 -1.03 4.92 4.36
CA VAL A 315 -0.79 4.88 2.91
C VAL A 315 0.52 5.60 2.59
N ARG A 316 1.35 5.02 1.71
CA ARG A 316 2.59 5.64 1.23
C ARG A 316 2.40 6.24 -0.16
N MET A 317 2.08 7.53 -0.23
CA MET A 317 1.86 8.23 -1.50
C MET A 317 3.12 8.85 -2.11
N ALA A 318 4.27 8.83 -1.44
CA ALA A 318 5.47 9.55 -1.89
C ALA A 318 5.93 9.19 -3.32
N CYS A 319 5.85 7.92 -3.73
CA CYS A 319 6.19 7.53 -5.12
C CYS A 319 5.26 8.16 -6.16
N ALA A 320 4.00 8.46 -5.77
CA ALA A 320 3.02 9.09 -6.64
C ALA A 320 3.38 10.54 -7.01
N ARG A 321 4.34 11.17 -6.31
CA ARG A 321 4.80 12.55 -6.57
C ARG A 321 5.30 12.76 -8.00
N CYS A 322 6.05 11.78 -8.52
CA CYS A 322 6.73 11.89 -9.81
C CYS A 322 6.05 11.11 -10.94
N HIS A 323 5.35 10.02 -10.60
CA HIS A 323 4.63 9.15 -11.54
C HIS A 323 3.56 8.38 -10.77
N ASN A 324 2.55 7.78 -11.42
CA ASN A 324 1.59 6.92 -10.72
C ASN A 324 2.30 5.84 -9.88
N HIS A 325 1.79 5.54 -8.68
CA HIS A 325 2.46 4.65 -7.75
C HIS A 325 2.75 3.29 -8.44
N PRO A 326 3.98 2.77 -8.36
CA PRO A 326 4.38 1.66 -9.21
C PRO A 326 3.72 0.34 -8.81
N VAL A 327 3.17 0.24 -7.60
CA VAL A 327 2.57 -1.01 -7.05
C VAL A 327 1.30 -0.74 -6.23
N ASP A 328 0.70 0.44 -6.35
CA ASP A 328 -0.53 0.80 -5.65
C ASP A 328 -1.41 1.61 -6.59
N ARG A 329 -2.69 1.79 -6.25
CA ARG A 329 -3.70 2.44 -7.09
C ARG A 329 -3.55 3.96 -7.21
N TRP A 330 -2.73 4.58 -6.36
CA TRP A 330 -2.64 6.04 -6.28
C TRP A 330 -1.97 6.63 -7.51
N THR A 331 -2.67 7.54 -8.18
CA THR A 331 -2.13 8.27 -9.33
C THR A 331 -1.36 9.51 -8.90
N GLN A 332 -0.56 10.06 -9.80
CA GLN A 332 0.08 11.36 -9.57
C GLN A 332 -0.96 12.47 -9.39
N ALA A 333 -2.09 12.39 -10.10
CA ALA A 333 -3.18 13.34 -9.91
C ALA A 333 -3.78 13.26 -8.49
N ASP A 334 -3.97 12.06 -7.95
CA ASP A 334 -4.47 11.87 -6.58
C ASP A 334 -3.49 12.45 -5.55
N TYR A 335 -2.19 12.26 -5.76
CA TYR A 335 -1.15 12.85 -4.93
C TYR A 335 -1.25 14.38 -4.87
N TYR A 336 -1.28 15.05 -6.03
CA TYR A 336 -1.33 16.52 -6.05
C TYR A 336 -2.66 17.07 -5.56
N ARG A 337 -3.78 16.37 -5.80
CA ARG A 337 -5.09 16.73 -5.22
C ARG A 337 -5.09 16.62 -3.71
N PHE A 338 -4.49 15.56 -3.16
CA PHE A 338 -4.38 15.39 -1.73
C PHE A 338 -3.47 16.44 -1.09
N ALA A 339 -2.30 16.70 -1.69
CA ALA A 339 -1.38 17.74 -1.24
C ALA A 339 -1.99 19.15 -1.31
N ALA A 340 -2.81 19.44 -2.32
CA ALA A 340 -3.47 20.73 -2.49
C ALA A 340 -4.35 21.12 -1.29
N HIS A 341 -4.94 20.15 -0.59
CA HIS A 341 -5.71 20.40 0.64
C HIS A 341 -4.90 21.19 1.69
N PHE A 342 -3.59 20.93 1.79
CA PHE A 342 -2.71 21.57 2.78
C PHE A 342 -2.10 22.88 2.28
N ALA A 343 -2.31 23.26 1.01
CA ALA A 343 -1.80 24.52 0.46
C ALA A 343 -2.46 25.77 1.05
N HIS A 344 -3.61 25.58 1.70
CA HIS A 344 -4.39 26.63 2.32
C HIS A 344 -4.02 26.87 3.80
N THR A 345 -3.20 26.00 4.41
CA THR A 345 -2.78 26.18 5.80
C THR A 345 -1.61 27.16 5.90
N ARG A 346 -1.77 28.21 6.71
CA ARG A 346 -0.72 29.21 6.94
C ARG A 346 -0.39 29.29 8.43
N VAL A 347 0.89 29.50 8.71
CA VAL A 347 1.38 29.77 10.06
C VAL A 347 1.77 31.25 10.12
N ARG A 348 1.11 32.03 10.99
CA ARG A 348 1.37 33.47 11.18
C ARG A 348 1.36 33.79 12.66
N GLU A 349 2.35 34.56 13.11
CA GLU A 349 2.36 35.19 14.45
C GLU A 349 2.03 34.26 15.64
N GLY A 350 2.48 33.01 15.60
CA GLY A 350 2.21 32.06 16.69
C GLY A 350 0.91 31.28 16.58
N GLU A 351 0.20 31.39 15.45
CA GLU A 351 -1.08 30.75 15.20
C GLU A 351 -1.13 30.04 13.83
N VAL A 352 -2.00 29.03 13.73
CA VAL A 352 -2.37 28.39 12.46
C VAL A 352 -3.67 28.99 11.95
N VAL A 353 -3.69 29.41 10.69
CA VAL A 353 -4.88 29.91 10.01
C VAL A 353 -5.11 29.07 8.76
N LEU A 354 -6.31 28.52 8.62
CA LEU A 354 -6.75 27.88 7.38
C LEU A 354 -7.29 28.98 6.47
N ALA A 355 -6.62 29.24 5.36
CA ALA A 355 -7.09 30.18 4.36
C ALA A 355 -8.35 29.61 3.67
N GLU A 356 -9.35 30.45 3.46
CA GLU A 356 -10.55 30.11 2.67
C GLU A 356 -10.21 29.77 1.20
#